data_AF-A0A4Y2TB18-F1
#
_entry.id   AF-A0A4Y2TB18-F1
#
_cell.length_a   1.000
_cell.length_b   1.000
_cell.length_c   1.000
_cell.angle_alpha   90.00
_cell.angle_beta   90.00
_cell.angle_gamma   90.00
#
_symmetry.space_group_name_H-M   'P 1'
#
loop_
_entity.id
_entity.type
_entity.pdbx_description
1 polymer ?
#
loop_
_entity_poly.entity_id
_entity_poly.type
_entity_poly.pdbx_seq_one_letter_code
_entity_poly.pdbx_strand_id
1 'polypeptide(L)'
;MRLELLGDHLHPFMLYCHPHGIGVFQQDNCTSHRSRLATAWLEEHSSDFSVMNWPPKRPDLNPIEHLWDVLEKDVKAHHTNQRPLLNYGQL
;
A
#
# COMPACT_ATOMS: atom_id res chain seq x y z
N MET A 1 0.15 4.39 -11.83
CA MET A 1 -0.22 5.10 -10.59
C MET A 1 -1.16 6.23 -10.93
N ARG A 2 -2.29 6.32 -10.22
CA ARG A 2 -3.36 7.28 -10.53
C ARG A 2 -3.09 8.59 -9.78
N LEU A 3 -3.23 9.72 -10.47
CA LEU A 3 -3.04 11.06 -9.88
C LEU A 3 -4.01 11.33 -8.72
N GLU A 4 -5.28 10.94 -8.85
CA GLU A 4 -6.29 11.10 -7.80
C GLU A 4 -5.81 10.47 -6.48
N LEU A 5 -5.25 9.25 -6.52
CA LEU A 5 -4.74 8.58 -5.32
C LEU A 5 -3.59 9.36 -4.67
N LEU A 6 -2.73 9.97 -5.48
CA LEU A 6 -1.59 10.75 -5.00
C LEU A 6 -2.06 12.04 -4.30
N GLY A 7 -2.94 12.79 -4.95
CA GLY A 7 -3.47 14.04 -4.40
C GLY A 7 -4.42 13.83 -3.22
N ASP A 8 -5.35 12.89 -3.33
CA ASP A 8 -6.45 12.74 -2.36
C ASP A 8 -6.02 11.97 -1.11
N HIS A 9 -4.99 11.12 -1.23
CA HIS A 9 -4.59 10.23 -0.14
C HIS A 9 -3.12 10.34 0.24
N LEU A 10 -2.18 10.30 -0.72
CA LEU A 10 -0.75 10.33 -0.36
C LEU A 10 -0.34 11.67 0.24
N HIS A 11 -0.64 12.79 -0.41
CA HIS A 11 -0.20 14.11 0.05
C HIS A 11 -0.74 14.48 1.44
N PRO A 12 -2.05 14.36 1.72
CA PRO A 12 -2.58 14.64 3.06
C PRO A 12 -1.99 13.71 4.12
N PHE A 13 -1.78 12.43 3.78
CA PHE A 13 -1.17 11.47 4.69
C PHE A 13 0.29 11.85 5.03
N MET A 14 1.08 12.27 4.04
CA MET A 14 2.45 12.72 4.26
C MET A 14 2.51 13.98 5.12
N LEU A 15 1.66 14.98 4.85
CA LEU A 15 1.60 16.20 5.66
C LEU A 15 1.16 15.90 7.11
N TYR A 16 0.28 14.92 7.31
CA TYR A 16 -0.19 14.52 8.63
C TYR A 16 0.86 13.71 9.42
N CYS A 17 1.45 12.68 8.81
CA CYS A 17 2.40 11.78 9.49
C CYS A 17 3.83 12.33 9.55
N HIS A 18 4.21 13.16 8.57
CA HIS A 18 5.55 13.71 8.43
C HIS A 18 5.52 15.23 8.22
N PRO A 19 4.96 16.02 9.18
CA PRO A 19 4.74 17.46 9.01
C PRO A 19 6.02 18.29 8.81
N HIS A 20 7.19 17.70 9.08
CA HIS A 20 8.50 18.34 8.88
C HIS A 20 9.13 18.03 7.52
N GLY A 21 8.41 17.38 6.60
CA GLY A 21 8.91 17.07 5.26
C GLY A 21 9.90 15.91 5.19
N ILE A 22 10.07 15.16 6.28
CA ILE A 22 11.05 14.06 6.39
C ILE A 22 10.49 12.70 5.95
N GLY A 23 9.29 12.68 5.35
CA GLY A 23 8.63 11.47 4.89
C GLY A 23 9.39 10.82 3.73
N VAL A 24 9.36 9.49 3.67
CA VAL A 24 9.90 8.72 2.55
C VAL A 24 8.79 7.87 1.97
N PHE A 25 8.39 8.17 0.74
CA PHE A 25 7.42 7.39 -0.01
C PHE A 25 8.12 6.23 -0.73
N GLN A 26 7.76 5.00 -0.37
CA GLN A 26 8.18 3.80 -1.10
C GLN A 26 7.09 3.38 -2.07
N GLN A 27 7.47 3.12 -3.33
CA GLN A 27 6.62 2.50 -4.34
C GLN A 27 7.40 1.41 -5.07
N ASP A 28 6.69 0.39 -5.55
CA ASP A 28 7.28 -0.61 -6.43
C ASP A 28 7.48 0.02 -7.82
N ASN A 29 8.68 -0.12 -8.40
CA ASN A 29 8.99 0.44 -9.73
C ASN A 29 8.32 -0.36 -10.87
N CYS A 30 7.14 -0.92 -10.61
CA CYS A 30 6.35 -1.68 -11.57
C CYS A 30 5.92 -0.75 -12.73
N THR A 31 5.98 -1.27 -13.96
CA THR A 31 5.76 -0.48 -15.18
C THR A 31 4.37 0.16 -15.23
N SER A 32 3.36 -0.44 -14.60
CA SER A 32 2.02 0.13 -14.43
C SER A 32 2.01 1.39 -13.54
N HIS A 33 3.05 1.62 -12.74
CA HIS A 33 3.17 2.78 -11.85
C HIS A 33 3.88 3.98 -12.47
N ARG A 34 4.65 3.78 -13.54
CA ARG A 34 5.40 4.83 -14.27
C ARG A 34 4.57 5.58 -15.31
N SER A 35 3.49 6.23 -14.87
CA SER A 35 2.86 7.27 -15.68
C SER A 35 3.72 8.53 -15.61
N ARG A 36 3.98 9.18 -16.75
CA ARG A 36 4.70 10.47 -16.81
C ARG A 36 4.08 11.52 -15.89
N LEU A 37 2.74 11.54 -15.82
CA LEU A 37 2.02 12.48 -14.96
C LEU A 37 2.25 12.21 -13.48
N ALA A 38 2.26 10.93 -13.08
CA ALA A 38 2.53 10.55 -11.70
C ALA A 38 3.96 10.87 -11.28
N THR A 39 4.93 10.68 -12.19
CA THR A 39 6.33 11.08 -11.95
C THR A 39 6.45 12.59 -11.78
N ALA A 40 5.86 13.39 -12.69
CA ALA A 40 5.90 14.85 -12.58
C ALA A 40 5.25 15.36 -11.29
N TRP A 41 4.13 14.77 -10.88
CA TRP A 41 3.47 15.12 -9.61
C TRP A 41 4.37 14.82 -8.40
N LEU A 42 5.08 13.68 -8.39
CA LEU A 42 6.01 13.35 -7.31
C LEU A 42 7.22 14.29 -7.27
N GLU A 43 7.70 14.76 -8.44
CA GLU A 43 8.78 15.75 -8.53
C GLU A 43 8.31 17.12 -8.02
N GLU A 44 7.09 17.53 -8.36
CA GLU A 44 6.46 18.77 -7.89
C GLU A 44 6.34 18.83 -6.35
N HIS A 45 6.09 17.68 -5.71
CA HIS A 45 5.92 17.57 -4.25
C HIS A 45 7.20 17.13 -3.51
N SER A 46 8.37 17.21 -4.16
CA SER A 46 9.64 16.77 -3.58
C SER A 46 10.14 17.60 -2.38
N SER A 47 9.54 18.77 -2.13
CA SER A 47 9.74 19.55 -0.89
C SER A 47 9.06 18.95 0.33
N ASP A 48 8.00 18.17 0.13
CA ASP A 48 7.11 17.71 1.19
C ASP A 48 7.46 16.28 1.65
N PHE A 49 8.05 15.49 0.76
CA PHE A 49 8.58 14.16 1.07
C PHE A 49 9.51 13.69 -0.06
N SER A 50 10.32 12.67 0.24
CA SER A 50 11.21 12.04 -0.74
C SER A 50 10.62 10.74 -1.28
N VAL A 51 10.99 10.36 -2.51
CA VAL A 51 10.65 9.05 -3.09
C VAL A 51 11.85 8.12 -2.96
N MET A 52 11.65 6.94 -2.38
CA MET A 52 12.71 5.95 -2.22
C MET A 52 13.13 5.38 -3.58
N ASN A 53 14.44 5.37 -3.84
CA ASN A 53 14.99 4.66 -5.00
C ASN A 53 14.90 3.14 -4.76
N TRP A 54 13.87 2.50 -5.31
CA TRP A 54 13.59 1.08 -5.10
C TRP A 54 14.05 0.21 -6.28
N PRO A 55 14.77 -0.89 -6.04
CA PRO A 55 15.16 -1.82 -7.10
C PRO A 55 13.92 -2.47 -7.74
N PRO A 56 13.88 -2.61 -9.08
CA PRO A 56 12.77 -3.27 -9.75
C PRO A 56 12.68 -4.76 -9.36
N LYS A 57 11.45 -5.29 -9.30
CA LYS A 57 11.15 -6.72 -9.06
C LYS A 57 11.68 -7.28 -7.73
N ARG A 58 11.61 -6.49 -6.65
CA ARG A 58 11.93 -6.92 -5.29
C ARG A 58 10.70 -6.90 -4.38
N PRO A 59 9.73 -7.82 -4.59
CA PRO A 59 8.58 -7.95 -3.72
C PRO A 59 8.99 -8.42 -2.32
N ASP A 60 10.05 -9.23 -2.22
CA ASP A 60 10.64 -9.74 -0.98
C ASP A 60 11.08 -8.64 0.00
N LEU A 61 11.37 -7.45 -0.52
CA LEU A 61 11.80 -6.32 0.28
C LEU A 61 10.63 -5.39 0.64
N ASN A 62 9.44 -5.54 0.05
CA ASN A 62 8.34 -4.63 0.25
C ASN A 62 7.57 -4.97 1.55
N PRO A 63 7.65 -4.15 2.62
CA PRO A 63 7.04 -4.50 3.90
C PRO A 63 5.52 -4.66 3.83
N ILE A 64 4.86 -4.09 2.80
CA ILE A 64 3.41 -4.22 2.62
C ILE A 64 3.00 -5.68 2.33
N GLU A 65 3.87 -6.51 1.75
CA GLU A 65 3.58 -7.92 1.47
C GLU A 65 3.33 -8.68 2.78
N HIS A 66 4.14 -8.40 3.82
CA HIS A 66 3.91 -8.98 5.14
C HIS A 66 2.59 -8.51 5.78
N LEU A 67 2.19 -7.26 5.54
CA LEU A 67 0.90 -6.75 6.02
C LEU A 67 -0.27 -7.42 5.28
N TRP A 68 -0.14 -7.67 3.97
CA TRP A 68 -1.13 -8.43 3.22
C TRP A 68 -1.27 -9.86 3.74
N ASP A 69 -0.16 -10.53 4.09
CA ASP A 69 -0.20 -11.87 4.69
C ASP A 69 -0.95 -11.90 6.02
N VAL A 70 -0.76 -10.88 6.88
CA VAL A 70 -1.50 -10.75 8.14
C VAL A 70 -2.98 -10.52 7.87
N LEU A 71 -3.31 -9.57 7.00
CA LEU A 71 -4.69 -9.25 6.66
C LEU A 71 -5.42 -10.45 6.05
N GLU A 72 -4.76 -11.22 5.18
CA GLU A 72 -5.35 -12.40 4.56
C GLU A 72 -5.68 -13.48 5.60
N LYS A 73 -4.79 -13.70 6.58
CA LYS A 73 -5.03 -14.64 7.70
C LYS A 73 -6.22 -14.20 8.54
N ASP A 74 -6.30 -12.91 8.87
CA ASP A 74 -7.39 -12.36 9.67
C ASP A 74 -8.73 -12.50 8.93
N VAL A 75 -8.77 -12.15 7.65
CA VAL A 75 -9.97 -12.31 6.80
C VAL A 75 -10.40 -13.78 6.73
N LYS A 76 -9.46 -14.71 6.53
CA LYS A 76 -9.75 -16.17 6.51
C LYS A 76 -10.29 -16.67 7.85
N ALA A 77 -9.74 -16.20 8.98
CA ALA A 77 -10.22 -16.55 10.31
C ALA A 77 -11.65 -16.04 10.53
N HIS A 78 -11.95 -14.80 10.13
CA HIS A 78 -13.30 -14.24 10.19
C HIS A 78 -14.31 -15.01 9.34
N HIS A 79 -13.96 -15.42 8.12
CA HIS A 79 -14.83 -16.24 7.28
C HIS A 79 -15.04 -17.67 7.82
N THR A 80 -14.01 -18.27 8.42
CA THR A 80 -14.12 -19.60 9.06
C THR A 80 -15.10 -19.56 10.23
N ASN A 81 -15.09 -18.48 11.01
CA ASN A 81 -16.00 -18.27 12.14
C ASN A 81 -17.46 -17.98 11.74
N GLN A 82 -17.73 -17.72 10.46
CA GLN A 82 -19.09 -17.48 9.93
C GLN A 82 -19.71 -18.69 9.22
N ARG A 83 -19.01 -19.83 9.11
CA ARG A 83 -19.65 -21.09 8.67
C ARG A 83 -20.51 -21.62 9.83
N PRO A 84 -21.85 -21.74 9.67
CA PRO A 84 -22.66 -22.44 10.67
C PRO A 84 -22.14 -23.87 10.78
N LEU A 85 -22.01 -24.37 12.00
CA LEU A 85 -21.74 -25.79 12.30
C LEU A 85 -22.95 -26.65 11.90
N LEU A 86 -23.32 -26.67 10.62
CA LEU A 86 -24.26 -27.63 10.06
C LEU A 86 -23.44 -28.79 9.48
N ASN A 87 -22.96 -29.64 10.39
CA ASN A 87 -22.73 -31.07 10.15
C ASN A 87 -22.26 -31.71 11.46
N TYR A 88 -23.16 -31.78 12.44
CA TYR A 88 -23.08 -32.80 13.48
C TYR A 88 -24.39 -33.58 13.48
N GLY A 89 -24.33 -34.81 12.98
CA GLY A 89 -25.23 -35.91 13.33
C GLY A 89 -26.70 -35.77 12.94
N GLN A 90 -27.06 -36.29 11.78
CA GLN A 90 -28.31 -37.05 11.67
C GLN A 90 -27.93 -38.53 11.59
N LEU A 91 -28.42 -39.28 12.57
CA LEU A 91 -28.48 -40.74 12.65
C LEU A 91 -29.25 -41.32 11.46
#